data_AF-N1VZ23-F1
#
_entry.id   AF-N1VZ23-F1
#
_cell.length_a   1.000
_cell.length_b   1.000
_cell.length_c   1.000
_cell.angle_alpha   90.00
_cell.angle_beta   90.00
_cell.angle_gamma   90.00
#
_symmetry.space_group_name_H-M   'P 1'
#
loop_
_entity.id
_entity.type
_entity.pdbx_description
1 polymer ?
#
loop_
_entity_poly.entity_id
_entity_poly.type
_entity_poly.pdbx_seq_one_letter_code
_entity_poly.pdbx_strand_id
1 'polypeptide(L)'
;MIFPVYWGDLFRNNILWRQMARLGTEVLGFVSVISASLLYLMILKSEKGIRSYSLFLLPIVCFFAINLYFLAETIPQSPTLHLALLQPNTEYAKREIQENQVWMTKTIQSVYDIGLEAIRNSPKPIDLLVMPESAIPFLGTLDSKDPNSTYSKSFVEITESLVRLSNAPLVFNELVWEEGSRNSLTLLQPVSLLPDRRYKQVLLPFGEFLPGEKNFPWLRSLFPETSHHIPGKLTDALRFQTKTGEQVTFSPLICYEILYPDLVRRMIEHSPSEFILNLTNDSWFESQTETKQHAGAGRLRSIETGRPVVRVAVTGLTTAFDPWGREMMGELQTFQKAIGYLDLPTVLQARTTPYIQFGPSPWRFMAVFLIFFVFFRSPRRILLNKMKNEIEI
;
A
#
# COMPACT_ATOMS: atom_id res chain seq x y z
N MET A 1 6.56 12.72 -10.76
CA MET A 1 6.07 11.39 -10.33
C MET A 1 4.56 11.46 -10.19
N ILE A 2 3.83 10.46 -10.69
CA ILE A 2 2.36 10.48 -10.68
C ILE A 2 1.89 9.60 -9.53
N PHE A 3 1.68 10.19 -8.36
CA PHE A 3 0.92 9.52 -7.30
C PHE A 3 -0.57 9.60 -7.66
N PRO A 4 -1.31 8.48 -7.63
CA PRO A 4 -2.77 8.56 -7.62
C PRO A 4 -3.19 9.12 -6.25
N VAL A 5 -3.24 10.45 -6.14
CA VAL A 5 -3.67 11.13 -4.91
C VAL A 5 -5.19 11.19 -4.89
N TYR A 6 -5.78 10.65 -3.83
CA TYR A 6 -7.21 10.77 -3.57
C TYR A 6 -7.45 11.88 -2.56
N TRP A 7 -8.48 12.70 -2.75
CA TRP A 7 -8.86 13.73 -1.75
C TRP A 7 -9.14 13.12 -0.36
N GLY A 8 -9.55 11.85 -0.31
CA GLY A 8 -9.72 11.10 0.94
C GLY A 8 -8.43 10.90 1.73
N ASP A 9 -7.26 10.94 1.08
CA ASP A 9 -5.95 10.76 1.74
C ASP A 9 -5.66 11.84 2.77
N LEU A 10 -6.27 13.03 2.65
CA LEU A 10 -6.16 14.12 3.62
C LEU A 10 -6.72 13.74 5.00
N PHE A 11 -7.70 12.84 5.04
CA PHE A 11 -8.43 12.48 6.27
C PHE A 11 -7.90 11.21 6.93
N ARG A 12 -6.87 10.56 6.36
CA ARG A 12 -6.31 9.29 6.85
C ARG A 12 -5.86 9.30 8.32
N ASN A 13 -5.42 10.46 8.81
CA ASN A 13 -4.97 10.62 10.19
C ASN A 13 -6.10 11.03 11.15
N ASN A 14 -7.28 11.36 10.63
CA ASN A 14 -8.40 11.80 11.46
C ASN A 14 -9.29 10.60 11.82
N ILE A 15 -9.23 10.18 13.08
CA ILE A 15 -10.01 9.04 13.60
C ILE A 15 -11.52 9.19 13.40
N LEU A 16 -12.03 10.43 13.41
CA LEU A 16 -13.46 10.74 13.30
C LEU A 16 -13.98 10.65 11.86
N TRP A 17 -13.08 10.64 10.87
CA TRP A 17 -13.43 10.67 9.44
C TRP A 17 -12.97 9.43 8.68
N ARG A 18 -11.79 8.90 9.03
CA ARG A 18 -11.13 7.86 8.24
C ARG A 18 -11.91 6.56 8.13
N GLN A 19 -12.83 6.26 9.05
CA GLN A 19 -13.61 5.01 9.00
C GLN A 19 -14.55 4.96 7.79
N MET A 20 -14.90 6.09 7.16
CA MET A 20 -15.62 6.06 5.89
C MET A 20 -14.82 5.47 4.74
N ALA A 21 -13.50 5.31 4.88
CA ALA A 21 -12.73 4.53 3.93
C ALA A 21 -13.24 3.07 3.83
N ARG A 22 -14.04 2.55 4.78
CA ARG A 22 -14.76 1.27 4.61
C ARG A 22 -15.71 1.22 3.42
N LEU A 23 -16.09 2.38 2.87
CA LEU A 23 -16.84 2.54 1.63
C LEU A 23 -15.93 2.89 0.44
N GLY A 24 -14.65 3.16 0.68
CA GLY A 24 -13.61 3.56 -0.28
C GLY A 24 -13.03 4.95 0.00
N THR A 25 -11.74 5.15 -0.30
CA THR A 25 -11.06 6.46 -0.19
C THR A 25 -11.70 7.54 -1.08
N GLU A 26 -12.27 7.15 -2.22
CA GLU A 26 -13.05 8.06 -3.09
C GLU A 26 -14.28 8.61 -2.35
N VAL A 27 -14.97 7.77 -1.58
CA VAL A 27 -16.14 8.16 -0.77
C VAL A 27 -15.72 9.10 0.36
N LEU A 28 -14.59 8.82 1.00
CA LEU A 28 -14.05 9.70 2.03
C LEU A 28 -13.80 11.12 1.48
N GLY A 29 -13.21 11.24 0.29
CA GLY A 29 -13.06 12.53 -0.39
C GLY A 29 -14.41 13.18 -0.72
N PHE A 30 -15.33 12.41 -1.30
CA PHE A 30 -16.66 12.88 -1.68
C PHE A 30 -17.48 13.42 -0.48
N VAL A 31 -17.54 12.68 0.63
CA VAL A 31 -18.29 13.09 1.82
C VAL A 31 -17.66 14.33 2.47
N SER A 32 -16.33 14.47 2.40
CA SER A 32 -15.64 15.64 2.91
C SER A 32 -16.02 16.91 2.15
N VAL A 33 -16.07 16.83 0.81
CA VAL A 33 -16.52 17.95 -0.04
C VAL A 33 -18.00 18.29 0.22
N ILE A 34 -18.86 17.28 0.35
CA ILE A 34 -20.28 17.51 0.68
C ILE A 34 -20.42 18.18 2.04
N SER A 35 -19.70 17.70 3.06
CA SER A 35 -19.79 18.24 4.41
C SER A 35 -19.36 19.71 4.45
N ALA A 36 -18.25 20.05 3.80
CA ALA A 36 -17.81 21.44 3.66
C ALA A 36 -18.85 22.31 2.92
N SER A 37 -19.44 21.77 1.85
CA SER A 37 -20.47 22.47 1.07
C SER A 37 -21.75 22.70 1.88
N LEU A 38 -22.20 21.72 2.66
CA LEU A 38 -23.37 21.85 3.53
C LEU A 38 -23.15 22.87 4.65
N LEU A 39 -21.97 22.87 5.27
CA LEU A 39 -21.60 23.88 6.27
C LEU A 39 -21.56 25.29 5.66
N TYR A 40 -20.99 25.45 4.47
CA TYR A 40 -20.97 26.72 3.77
C TYR A 40 -22.39 27.22 3.45
N LEU A 41 -23.27 26.35 2.94
CA LEU A 41 -24.67 26.67 2.67
C LEU A 41 -25.45 27.02 3.94
N MET A 42 -25.14 26.36 5.06
CA MET A 42 -25.73 26.67 6.36
C MET A 42 -25.37 28.10 6.81
N ILE A 43 -24.10 28.50 6.66
CA ILE A 43 -23.64 29.86 6.99
C ILE A 43 -24.36 30.90 6.12
N LEU A 44 -24.45 30.67 4.81
CA LEU A 44 -25.12 31.59 3.88
C LEU A 44 -26.63 31.71 4.12
N LYS A 45 -27.29 30.66 4.62
CA LYS A 45 -28.73 30.64 4.90
C LYS A 45 -29.05 30.86 6.37
N SER A 46 -28.09 31.37 7.13
CA SER A 46 -28.16 31.52 8.59
C SER A 46 -29.37 32.31 9.09
N GLU A 47 -29.91 33.23 8.28
CA GLU A 47 -31.06 34.07 8.63
C GLU A 47 -32.42 33.34 8.71
N LYS A 48 -32.51 32.08 8.25
CA LYS A 48 -33.80 31.35 8.15
C LYS A 48 -34.24 30.57 9.41
N GLY A 49 -33.62 30.86 10.56
CA GLY A 49 -33.94 30.23 11.85
C GLY A 49 -33.46 28.77 11.97
N ILE A 50 -33.47 28.24 13.21
CA ILE A 50 -32.78 27.00 13.59
C ILE A 50 -33.27 25.73 12.87
N ARG A 51 -34.55 25.70 12.45
CA ARG A 51 -35.11 24.57 11.68
C ARG A 51 -34.42 24.39 10.34
N SER A 52 -33.94 25.48 9.73
CA SER A 52 -33.21 25.41 8.46
C SER A 52 -31.86 24.72 8.59
N TYR A 53 -31.25 24.72 9.79
CA TYR A 53 -29.94 24.09 10.04
C TYR A 53 -30.02 22.57 10.11
N SER A 54 -31.16 22.03 10.56
CA SER A 54 -31.37 20.59 10.64
C SER A 54 -31.15 19.88 9.30
N LEU A 55 -31.54 20.50 8.18
CA LEU A 55 -31.35 19.97 6.83
C LEU A 55 -29.87 19.88 6.41
N PHE A 56 -29.02 20.75 6.95
CA PHE A 56 -27.58 20.77 6.64
C PHE A 56 -26.77 19.91 7.62
N LEU A 57 -27.18 19.88 8.90
CA LEU A 57 -26.49 19.13 9.95
C LEU A 57 -26.83 17.64 9.94
N LEU A 58 -28.05 17.26 9.58
CA LEU A 58 -28.48 15.85 9.63
C LEU A 58 -27.56 14.92 8.81
N PRO A 59 -27.17 15.21 7.55
CA PRO A 59 -26.25 14.35 6.81
C PRO A 59 -24.86 14.23 7.47
N ILE A 60 -24.36 15.32 8.07
CA ILE A 60 -23.07 15.36 8.76
C ILE A 60 -23.14 14.51 10.04
N VAL A 61 -24.23 14.62 10.79
CA VAL A 61 -24.47 13.80 11.99
C VAL A 61 -24.62 12.33 11.63
N CYS A 62 -25.35 12.00 10.56
CA CYS A 62 -25.47 10.63 10.07
C CYS A 62 -24.10 10.06 9.67
N PHE A 63 -23.28 10.83 8.95
CA PHE A 63 -21.92 10.44 8.62
C PHE A 63 -21.09 10.14 9.89
N PHE A 64 -21.14 11.03 10.88
CA PHE A 64 -20.40 10.87 12.12
C PHE A 64 -20.88 9.63 12.88
N ALA A 65 -22.19 9.39 12.94
CA ALA A 65 -22.78 8.21 13.56
C ALA A 65 -22.32 6.90 12.89
N ILE A 66 -22.27 6.85 11.55
CA ILE A 66 -21.77 5.67 10.83
C ILE A 66 -20.26 5.46 11.10
N ASN A 67 -19.46 6.52 11.18
CA ASN A 67 -18.04 6.40 11.55
C ASN A 67 -17.87 5.82 12.95
N LEU A 68 -18.65 6.30 13.93
CA LEU A 68 -18.64 5.78 15.28
C LEU A 68 -19.08 4.32 15.33
N TYR A 69 -20.12 3.94 14.58
CA TYR A 69 -20.55 2.55 14.45
C TYR A 69 -19.41 1.64 13.93
N PHE A 70 -18.72 2.06 12.88
CA PHE A 70 -17.57 1.33 12.35
C PHE A 70 -16.38 1.27 13.29
N LEU A 71 -16.15 2.32 14.08
CA LEU A 71 -15.09 2.35 15.07
C LEU A 71 -15.40 1.44 16.28
N ALA A 72 -16.68 1.32 16.64
CA ALA A 72 -17.15 0.49 17.75
C ALA A 72 -17.27 -1.00 17.39
N GLU A 73 -17.27 -1.36 16.10
CA GLU A 73 -17.30 -2.76 15.67
C GLU A 73 -16.10 -3.51 16.25
N THR A 74 -16.36 -4.63 16.93
CA THR A 74 -15.32 -5.57 17.37
C THR A 74 -15.00 -6.56 16.25
N ILE A 75 -13.72 -6.70 15.91
CA ILE A 75 -13.28 -7.59 14.84
C ILE A 75 -12.73 -8.87 15.48
N PRO A 76 -13.31 -10.05 15.17
CA PRO A 76 -12.76 -11.32 15.62
C PRO A 76 -11.33 -11.47 15.11
N GLN A 77 -10.40 -11.63 16.05
CA GLN A 77 -9.00 -11.88 15.74
C GLN A 77 -8.78 -13.37 15.48
N SER A 78 -7.88 -13.66 14.55
CA SER A 78 -7.33 -14.99 14.29
C SER A 78 -5.93 -15.07 14.96
N PRO A 79 -5.07 -16.09 14.74
CA PRO A 79 -3.85 -16.22 15.52
C PRO A 79 -2.94 -15.00 15.38
N THR A 80 -2.25 -14.67 16.47
CA THR A 80 -1.31 -13.56 16.49
C THR A 80 0.05 -14.04 16.01
N LEU A 81 0.60 -13.36 14.99
CA LEU A 81 1.89 -13.71 14.38
C LEU A 81 3.01 -12.86 14.95
N HIS A 82 4.16 -13.46 15.24
CA HIS A 82 5.36 -12.71 15.56
C HIS A 82 6.22 -12.46 14.32
N LEU A 83 6.23 -11.23 13.82
CA LEU A 83 6.97 -10.83 12.62
C LEU A 83 8.27 -10.11 12.99
N ALA A 84 9.35 -10.38 12.25
CA ALA A 84 10.59 -9.60 12.28
C ALA A 84 10.75 -8.83 10.97
N LEU A 85 10.78 -7.50 11.05
CA LEU A 85 10.78 -6.57 9.92
C LEU A 85 12.16 -5.91 9.81
N LEU A 86 12.85 -6.11 8.70
CA LEU A 86 14.20 -5.60 8.48
C LEU A 86 14.15 -4.25 7.76
N GLN A 87 14.75 -3.21 8.33
CA GLN A 87 14.95 -1.91 7.68
C GLN A 87 16.46 -1.68 7.49
N PRO A 88 17.04 -2.14 6.38
CA PRO A 88 18.49 -2.20 6.22
C PRO A 88 19.14 -0.84 5.94
N ASN A 89 18.35 0.17 5.53
CA ASN A 89 18.83 1.51 5.17
C ASN A 89 19.91 1.49 4.08
N THR A 90 19.72 0.65 3.06
CA THR A 90 20.65 0.60 1.94
C THR A 90 20.45 1.82 1.05
N GLU A 91 21.57 2.45 0.67
CA GLU A 91 21.56 3.61 -0.22
C GLU A 91 20.97 3.24 -1.58
N TYR A 92 20.27 4.20 -2.19
CA TYR A 92 19.80 4.05 -3.55
C TYR A 92 21.00 4.03 -4.50
N ALA A 93 21.31 2.85 -5.04
CA ALA A 93 22.40 2.72 -5.98
C ALA A 93 21.93 3.08 -7.39
N LYS A 94 22.51 4.14 -7.97
CA LYS A 94 22.47 4.35 -9.42
C LYS A 94 23.30 3.26 -10.12
N ARG A 95 23.05 3.02 -11.41
CA ARG A 95 23.68 1.95 -12.21
C ARG A 95 25.22 1.88 -12.05
N GLU A 96 25.88 3.03 -12.01
CA GLU A 96 27.35 3.16 -11.79
C GLU A 96 27.83 2.64 -10.42
N ILE A 97 27.02 2.79 -9.36
CA ILE A 97 27.33 2.29 -8.01
C ILE A 97 27.03 0.79 -7.92
N GLN A 98 26.06 0.30 -8.69
CA GLN A 98 25.67 -1.11 -8.70
C GLN A 98 26.71 -2.04 -9.33
N GLU A 99 27.56 -1.52 -10.24
CA GLU A 99 28.66 -2.29 -10.86
C GLU A 99 29.90 -2.39 -9.94
N ASN A 100 29.93 -1.61 -8.84
CA ASN A 100 31.02 -1.65 -7.87
C ASN A 100 30.89 -2.87 -6.94
N GLN A 101 31.73 -3.87 -7.18
CA GLN A 101 31.77 -5.13 -6.41
C GLN A 101 32.03 -4.93 -4.91
N VAL A 102 32.85 -3.94 -4.53
CA VAL A 102 33.16 -3.66 -3.11
C VAL A 102 31.92 -3.12 -2.41
N TRP A 103 31.24 -2.17 -3.04
CA TRP A 103 29.98 -1.63 -2.52
C TRP A 103 28.92 -2.73 -2.43
N MET A 104 28.77 -3.54 -3.48
CA MET A 104 27.79 -4.64 -3.51
C MET A 104 28.02 -5.63 -2.37
N THR A 105 29.26 -6.09 -2.18
CA THR A 105 29.63 -7.04 -1.12
C THR A 105 29.34 -6.45 0.26
N LYS A 106 29.70 -5.17 0.48
CA LYS A 106 29.42 -4.48 1.75
C LYS A 106 27.92 -4.33 2.02
N THR A 107 27.14 -4.01 0.99
CA THR A 107 25.68 -3.89 1.09
C THR A 107 25.03 -5.23 1.41
N ILE A 108 25.40 -6.29 0.69
CA ILE A 108 24.93 -7.65 0.91
C ILE A 108 25.26 -8.11 2.35
N GLN A 109 26.50 -7.90 2.80
CA GLN A 109 26.92 -8.23 4.17
C GLN A 109 26.11 -7.44 5.21
N SER A 110 25.92 -6.14 4.99
CA SER A 110 25.14 -5.28 5.89
C SER A 110 23.67 -5.74 6.05
N VAL A 111 23.07 -6.26 4.98
CA VAL A 111 21.71 -6.84 4.98
C VAL A 111 21.69 -8.20 5.68
N TYR A 112 22.71 -9.03 5.48
CA TYR A 112 22.84 -10.29 6.20
C TYR A 112 23.04 -10.07 7.70
N ASP A 113 23.90 -9.12 8.09
CA ASP A 113 24.20 -8.81 9.49
C ASP A 113 22.96 -8.35 10.26
N ILE A 114 22.12 -7.49 9.65
CA ILE A 114 20.86 -7.06 10.29
C ILE A 114 19.86 -8.22 10.38
N GLY A 115 19.85 -9.13 9.39
CA GLY A 115 19.03 -10.34 9.45
C GLY A 115 19.47 -11.25 10.60
N LEU A 116 20.77 -11.48 10.77
CA LEU A 116 21.32 -12.24 11.89
C LEU A 116 21.04 -11.57 13.24
N GLU A 117 21.16 -10.24 13.31
CA GLU A 117 20.83 -9.47 14.50
C GLU A 117 19.35 -9.61 14.87
N ALA A 118 18.45 -9.54 13.87
CA ALA A 118 17.01 -9.72 14.08
C ALA A 118 16.66 -11.12 14.58
N ILE A 119 17.34 -12.15 14.08
CA ILE A 119 17.14 -13.53 14.54
C ILE A 119 17.63 -13.69 15.98
N ARG A 120 18.82 -13.18 16.31
CA ARG A 120 19.43 -13.31 17.65
C ARG A 120 18.68 -12.53 18.72
N ASN A 121 18.22 -11.33 18.39
CA ASN A 121 17.62 -10.41 19.35
C ASN A 121 16.09 -10.54 19.43
N SER A 122 15.50 -11.48 18.70
CA SER A 122 14.05 -11.65 18.69
C SER A 122 13.53 -12.08 20.06
N PRO A 123 12.52 -11.38 20.62
CA PRO A 123 12.00 -11.70 21.95
C PRO A 123 11.15 -12.97 21.97
N LYS A 124 10.69 -13.45 20.81
CA LYS A 124 9.82 -14.62 20.63
C LYS A 124 10.24 -15.40 19.39
N PRO A 125 9.80 -16.66 19.22
CA PRO A 125 9.98 -17.36 17.95
C PRO A 125 9.37 -16.56 16.79
N ILE A 126 10.15 -16.33 15.73
CA ILE A 126 9.72 -15.59 14.54
C ILE A 126 8.82 -16.49 13.68
N ASP A 127 7.60 -16.06 13.38
CA ASP A 127 6.69 -16.73 12.44
C ASP A 127 6.98 -16.33 10.99
N LEU A 128 7.49 -15.12 10.76
CA LEU A 128 7.86 -14.62 9.43
C LEU A 128 8.97 -13.57 9.53
N LEU A 129 10.06 -13.79 8.81
CA LEU A 129 11.12 -12.79 8.62
C LEU A 129 10.85 -12.02 7.32
N VAL A 130 10.93 -10.69 7.35
CA VAL A 130 10.53 -9.84 6.21
C VAL A 130 11.63 -8.86 5.82
N MET A 131 12.06 -8.93 4.55
CA MET A 131 12.94 -7.96 3.90
C MET A 131 12.19 -7.07 2.91
N PRO A 132 12.51 -5.78 2.82
CA PRO A 132 11.83 -4.82 1.95
C PRO A 132 12.18 -5.01 0.46
N GLU A 133 11.52 -4.21 -0.39
CA GLU A 133 11.80 -4.18 -1.83
C GLU A 133 13.26 -3.78 -2.09
N SER A 134 13.96 -4.50 -2.96
CA SER A 134 15.37 -4.26 -3.28
C SER A 134 16.29 -4.19 -2.05
N ALA A 135 15.97 -4.90 -0.96
CA ALA A 135 16.83 -4.96 0.22
C ALA A 135 18.26 -5.37 -0.15
N ILE A 136 18.38 -6.39 -1.02
CA ILE A 136 19.60 -6.73 -1.72
C ILE A 136 19.53 -6.13 -3.14
N PRO A 137 20.52 -5.33 -3.58
CA PRO A 137 20.48 -4.68 -4.90
C PRO A 137 20.47 -5.69 -6.06
N PHE A 138 19.56 -5.51 -7.02
CA PHE A 138 19.27 -6.51 -8.05
C PHE A 138 20.42 -6.85 -9.02
N LEU A 139 21.26 -5.88 -9.42
CA LEU A 139 22.39 -6.19 -10.33
C LEU A 139 23.48 -7.06 -9.65
N GLY A 140 23.49 -7.13 -8.31
CA GLY A 140 24.33 -8.06 -7.55
C GLY A 140 23.75 -9.47 -7.46
N THR A 141 22.58 -9.70 -8.06
CA THR A 141 21.88 -10.99 -8.04
C THR A 141 21.97 -11.73 -9.36
N LEU A 142 22.76 -11.33 -10.36
CA LEU A 142 22.90 -12.15 -11.58
C LEU A 142 24.30 -12.72 -11.68
N ASP A 143 24.41 -14.04 -11.85
CA ASP A 143 25.66 -14.65 -12.29
C ASP A 143 25.78 -14.38 -13.79
N SER A 144 26.70 -13.51 -14.22
CA SER A 144 26.72 -12.98 -15.59
C SER A 144 26.99 -14.03 -16.69
N LYS A 145 27.11 -15.30 -16.32
CA LYS A 145 27.51 -16.42 -17.19
C LYS A 145 26.50 -17.57 -17.22
N ASP A 146 25.57 -17.67 -16.28
CA ASP A 146 24.54 -18.71 -16.29
C ASP A 146 23.20 -18.11 -16.76
N PRO A 147 22.76 -18.40 -17.99
CA PRO A 147 21.48 -17.92 -18.50
C PRO A 147 20.26 -18.49 -17.75
N ASN A 148 20.45 -19.53 -16.93
CA ASN A 148 19.39 -20.15 -16.13
C ASN A 148 19.41 -19.74 -14.65
N SER A 149 20.47 -19.09 -14.16
CA SER A 149 20.51 -18.58 -12.78
C SER A 149 20.01 -17.16 -12.74
N THR A 150 18.85 -16.98 -12.11
CA THR A 150 18.30 -15.66 -11.80
C THR A 150 19.06 -14.98 -10.65
N TYR A 151 19.87 -15.74 -9.89
CA TYR A 151 20.52 -15.31 -8.65
C TYR A 151 22.05 -15.41 -8.69
N SER A 152 22.72 -14.53 -7.96
CA SER A 152 24.12 -14.74 -7.60
C SER A 152 24.16 -15.75 -6.47
N LYS A 153 25.23 -16.54 -6.43
CA LYS A 153 25.43 -17.53 -5.36
C LYS A 153 25.31 -16.90 -3.96
N SER A 154 25.84 -15.71 -3.76
CA SER A 154 25.77 -14.98 -2.49
C SER A 154 24.33 -14.64 -2.08
N PHE A 155 23.46 -14.29 -3.03
CA PHE A 155 22.05 -14.01 -2.77
C PHE A 155 21.32 -15.26 -2.26
N VAL A 156 21.52 -16.39 -2.94
CA VAL A 156 20.94 -17.68 -2.55
C VAL A 156 21.46 -18.09 -1.17
N GLU A 157 22.77 -18.04 -0.95
CA GLU A 157 23.37 -18.44 0.34
C GLU A 157 22.87 -17.61 1.51
N ILE A 158 22.72 -16.29 1.35
CA ILE A 158 22.24 -15.42 2.44
C ILE A 158 20.76 -15.64 2.74
N THR A 159 19.92 -15.73 1.70
CA THR A 159 18.48 -15.99 1.89
C THR A 159 18.24 -17.36 2.51
N GLU A 160 18.89 -18.42 2.02
CA GLU A 160 18.81 -19.75 2.62
C GLU A 160 19.36 -19.77 4.06
N SER A 161 20.50 -19.11 4.32
CA SER A 161 21.10 -19.06 5.64
C SER A 161 20.16 -18.40 6.65
N LEU A 162 19.57 -17.25 6.32
CA LEU A 162 18.60 -16.57 7.19
C LEU A 162 17.37 -17.44 7.47
N VAL A 163 16.87 -18.15 6.47
CA VAL A 163 15.75 -19.08 6.62
C VAL A 163 16.11 -20.25 7.54
N ARG A 164 17.28 -20.87 7.34
CA ARG A 164 17.74 -22.01 8.17
C ARG A 164 18.01 -21.58 9.62
N LEU A 165 18.65 -20.44 9.82
CA LEU A 165 18.99 -19.93 11.15
C LEU A 165 17.77 -19.45 11.94
N SER A 166 16.83 -18.78 11.28
CA SER A 166 15.55 -18.39 11.91
C SER A 166 14.60 -19.58 12.09
N ASN A 167 14.80 -20.64 11.30
CA ASN A 167 13.85 -21.74 11.11
C ASN A 167 12.44 -21.21 10.77
N ALA A 168 12.36 -20.07 10.10
CA ALA A 168 11.13 -19.36 9.78
C ALA A 168 11.08 -19.04 8.28
N PRO A 169 9.90 -18.92 7.66
CA PRO A 169 9.78 -18.43 6.31
C PRO A 169 10.35 -17.01 6.17
N LEU A 170 10.99 -16.75 5.03
CA LEU A 170 11.53 -15.44 4.67
C LEU A 170 10.73 -14.87 3.49
N VAL A 171 10.21 -13.66 3.65
CA VAL A 171 9.65 -12.87 2.55
C VAL A 171 10.65 -11.81 2.14
N PHE A 172 10.90 -11.71 0.84
CA PHE A 172 11.79 -10.72 0.27
C PHE A 172 11.39 -10.37 -1.15
N ASN A 173 12.14 -9.47 -1.75
CA ASN A 173 11.91 -9.00 -3.11
C ASN A 173 13.11 -9.29 -3.99
N GLU A 174 12.84 -9.61 -5.26
CA GLU A 174 13.84 -9.97 -6.25
C GLU A 174 13.35 -9.65 -7.67
N LEU A 175 14.29 -9.55 -8.62
CA LEU A 175 13.98 -9.54 -10.05
C LEU A 175 14.08 -10.96 -10.60
N VAL A 176 13.02 -11.42 -11.26
CA VAL A 176 13.00 -12.71 -11.96
C VAL A 176 13.10 -12.50 -13.46
N TRP A 177 13.96 -13.26 -14.12
CA TRP A 177 14.13 -13.24 -15.57
C TRP A 177 13.44 -14.45 -16.21
N GLU A 178 12.15 -14.29 -16.50
CA GLU A 178 11.31 -15.28 -17.19
C GLU A 178 10.64 -14.58 -18.38
N GLU A 179 11.19 -14.79 -19.57
CA GLU A 179 10.78 -14.10 -20.81
C GLU A 179 10.95 -12.56 -20.75
N GLY A 180 11.73 -12.08 -19.78
CA GLY A 180 12.00 -10.68 -19.48
C GLY A 180 12.04 -10.44 -17.96
N SER A 181 12.45 -9.24 -17.57
CA SER A 181 12.61 -8.89 -16.16
C SER A 181 11.26 -8.64 -15.47
N ARG A 182 11.04 -9.22 -14.30
CA ARG A 182 9.82 -9.06 -13.49
C ARG A 182 10.17 -8.75 -12.04
N ASN A 183 9.60 -7.69 -11.49
CA ASN A 183 9.71 -7.39 -10.06
C ASN A 183 8.79 -8.34 -9.27
N SER A 184 9.32 -9.05 -8.29
CA SER A 184 8.60 -10.11 -7.57
C SER A 184 8.76 -10.03 -6.06
N LEU A 185 7.72 -10.42 -5.35
CA LEU A 185 7.75 -10.71 -3.92
C LEU A 185 7.76 -12.22 -3.77
N THR A 186 8.78 -12.72 -3.09
CA THR A 186 9.07 -14.14 -2.97
C THR A 186 9.04 -14.56 -1.51
N LEU A 187 8.37 -15.67 -1.26
CA LEU A 187 8.32 -16.38 0.01
C LEU A 187 9.18 -17.64 -0.09
N LEU A 188 10.16 -17.77 0.81
CA LEU A 188 11.03 -18.93 0.91
C LEU A 188 10.75 -19.69 2.20
N GLN A 189 10.39 -20.97 2.09
CA GLN A 189 10.01 -21.80 3.23
C GLN A 189 11.20 -22.59 3.82
N PRO A 190 11.26 -22.81 5.15
CA PRO A 190 12.44 -23.37 5.84
C PRO A 190 12.81 -24.81 5.53
N VAL A 191 11.90 -25.59 4.96
CA VAL A 191 12.14 -27.02 4.66
C VAL A 191 12.41 -27.24 3.18
N SER A 192 11.51 -26.78 2.31
CA SER A 192 11.61 -27.03 0.87
C SER A 192 12.62 -26.11 0.19
N LEU A 193 12.82 -24.90 0.74
CA LEU A 193 13.51 -23.79 0.08
C LEU A 193 13.01 -23.54 -1.35
N LEU A 194 11.77 -23.95 -1.62
CA LEU A 194 11.11 -23.68 -2.88
C LEU A 194 10.49 -22.28 -2.79
N PRO A 195 10.81 -21.39 -3.74
CA PRO A 195 10.25 -20.05 -3.77
C PRO A 195 8.79 -20.11 -4.24
N ASP A 196 7.91 -19.42 -3.51
CA ASP A 196 6.56 -19.09 -3.95
C ASP A 196 6.50 -17.58 -4.25
N ARG A 197 6.00 -17.18 -5.43
CA ARG A 197 6.22 -15.84 -5.98
C ARG A 197 4.94 -15.16 -6.42
N ARG A 198 4.89 -13.85 -6.20
CA ARG A 198 3.93 -12.94 -6.85
C ARG A 198 4.68 -11.84 -7.61
N TYR A 199 4.34 -11.68 -8.89
CA TYR A 199 4.88 -10.61 -9.73
C TYR A 199 4.10 -9.31 -9.56
N LYS A 200 4.82 -8.18 -9.52
CA LYS A 200 4.26 -6.83 -9.46
C LYS A 200 3.37 -6.57 -10.67
N GLN A 201 2.13 -6.16 -10.43
CA GLN A 201 1.12 -5.96 -11.48
C GLN A 201 1.07 -4.52 -11.96
N VAL A 202 1.16 -3.57 -11.02
CA VAL A 202 1.16 -2.14 -11.35
C VAL A 202 2.59 -1.63 -11.29
N LEU A 203 3.13 -1.39 -12.48
CA LEU A 203 4.49 -0.91 -12.64
C LEU A 203 4.55 0.62 -12.50
N LEU A 204 5.68 1.12 -12.01
CA LEU A 204 5.97 2.54 -11.90
C LEU A 204 6.30 3.13 -13.28
N PRO A 205 5.51 4.09 -13.79
CA PRO A 205 5.82 4.78 -15.05
C PRO A 205 7.16 5.51 -14.97
N PHE A 206 7.96 5.42 -16.04
CA PHE A 206 9.31 6.01 -16.18
C PHE A 206 10.40 5.43 -15.27
N GLY A 207 10.04 4.57 -14.32
CA GLY A 207 11.01 3.79 -13.53
C GLY A 207 11.10 2.35 -14.01
N GLU A 208 9.96 1.65 -14.03
CA GLU A 208 9.87 0.22 -14.32
C GLU A 208 9.48 -0.07 -15.78
N PHE A 209 8.78 0.86 -16.44
CA PHE A 209 8.45 0.80 -17.86
C PHE A 209 8.33 2.21 -18.45
N LEU A 210 8.44 2.34 -19.77
CA LEU A 210 8.30 3.61 -20.48
C LEU A 210 6.92 3.73 -21.14
N PRO A 211 6.04 4.64 -20.67
CA PRO A 211 4.71 4.83 -21.28
C PRO A 211 4.80 5.22 -22.75
N GLY A 212 3.99 4.58 -23.59
CA GLY A 212 3.90 4.90 -25.03
C GLY A 212 5.07 4.39 -25.88
N GLU A 213 6.05 3.67 -25.32
CA GLU A 213 7.22 3.18 -26.08
C GLU A 213 6.86 2.30 -27.28
N LYS A 214 5.74 1.56 -27.20
CA LYS A 214 5.23 0.73 -28.30
C LYS A 214 4.77 1.55 -29.50
N ASN A 215 4.24 2.75 -29.25
CA ASN A 215 3.74 3.65 -30.29
C ASN A 215 4.80 4.66 -30.73
N PHE A 216 5.72 5.03 -29.82
CA PHE A 216 6.76 6.03 -30.04
C PHE A 216 8.13 5.48 -29.60
N PRO A 217 8.76 4.60 -30.38
CA PRO A 217 10.02 3.95 -29.99
C PRO A 217 11.17 4.94 -29.73
N TRP A 218 11.15 6.13 -30.35
CA TRP A 218 12.15 7.19 -30.13
C TRP A 218 12.17 7.73 -28.70
N LEU A 219 11.11 7.54 -27.90
CA LEU A 219 11.10 7.89 -26.48
C LEU A 219 12.21 7.16 -25.72
N ARG A 220 12.59 5.95 -26.16
CA ARG A 220 13.65 5.17 -25.53
C ARG A 220 15.01 5.87 -25.60
N SER A 221 15.28 6.59 -26.69
CA SER A 221 16.50 7.38 -26.84
C SER A 221 16.54 8.59 -25.90
N LEU A 222 15.38 9.11 -25.49
CA LEU A 222 15.29 10.20 -24.52
C LEU A 222 15.34 9.72 -23.06
N PHE A 223 14.89 8.50 -22.80
CA PHE A 223 14.84 7.89 -21.47
C PHE A 223 15.57 6.54 -21.44
N PRO A 224 16.89 6.51 -21.67
CA PRO A 224 17.66 5.27 -21.76
C PRO A 224 17.72 4.50 -20.42
N GLU A 225 17.61 5.21 -19.29
CA GLU A 225 17.70 4.64 -17.94
C GLU A 225 16.40 3.98 -17.43
N THR A 226 15.29 4.08 -18.16
CA THR A 226 14.02 3.46 -17.75
C THR A 226 14.10 1.93 -17.92
N SER A 227 13.62 1.16 -16.95
CA SER A 227 13.62 -0.30 -17.06
C SER A 227 12.58 -0.81 -18.08
N HIS A 228 12.66 -2.11 -18.41
CA HIS A 228 11.71 -2.82 -19.26
C HIS A 228 11.10 -4.01 -18.50
N HIS A 229 10.45 -3.73 -17.36
CA HIS A 229 9.81 -4.78 -16.59
C HIS A 229 8.48 -5.21 -17.21
N ILE A 230 8.17 -6.50 -17.05
CA ILE A 230 6.91 -7.10 -17.48
C ILE A 230 5.95 -7.18 -16.29
N PRO A 231 4.70 -6.71 -16.43
CA PRO A 231 3.74 -6.78 -15.34
C PRO A 231 3.26 -8.21 -15.09
N GLY A 232 3.00 -8.52 -13.82
CA GLY A 232 2.39 -9.75 -13.36
C GLY A 232 0.88 -9.84 -13.65
N LYS A 233 0.33 -11.04 -13.45
CA LYS A 233 -1.11 -11.31 -13.47
C LYS A 233 -1.67 -11.36 -12.05
N LEU A 234 -3.00 -11.33 -11.95
CA LEU A 234 -3.66 -11.54 -10.67
C LEU A 234 -3.42 -13.00 -10.27
N THR A 235 -2.97 -13.22 -9.05
CA THR A 235 -2.55 -14.51 -8.51
C THR A 235 -3.09 -14.68 -7.10
N ASP A 236 -3.04 -15.91 -6.60
CA ASP A 236 -3.47 -16.24 -5.24
C ASP A 236 -2.64 -15.52 -4.17
N ALA A 237 -3.19 -15.42 -2.96
CA ALA A 237 -2.46 -15.03 -1.78
C ALA A 237 -1.31 -16.03 -1.51
N LEU A 238 -0.19 -15.53 -0.98
CA LEU A 238 0.91 -16.39 -0.57
C LEU A 238 0.59 -16.99 0.81
N ARG A 239 1.04 -18.22 1.04
CA ARG A 239 0.76 -18.96 2.27
C ARG A 239 2.03 -19.48 2.93
N PHE A 240 2.07 -19.42 4.25
CA PHE A 240 3.14 -19.99 5.05
C PHE A 240 2.60 -20.62 6.32
N GLN A 241 3.40 -21.48 6.93
CA GLN A 241 3.10 -22.10 8.20
C GLN A 241 3.79 -21.33 9.33
N THR A 242 3.04 -20.99 10.37
CA THR A 242 3.57 -20.40 11.60
C THR A 242 4.41 -21.40 12.39
N LYS A 243 5.13 -20.94 13.42
CA LYS A 243 5.85 -21.82 14.35
C LYS A 243 4.93 -22.75 15.13
N THR A 244 3.67 -22.36 15.30
CA THR A 244 2.63 -23.16 15.96
C THR A 244 1.97 -24.18 15.01
N GLY A 245 2.32 -24.16 13.72
CA GLY A 245 1.81 -25.09 12.72
C GLY A 245 0.54 -24.62 12.00
N GLU A 246 0.04 -23.43 12.30
CA GLU A 246 -1.12 -22.84 11.65
C GLU A 246 -0.77 -22.34 10.25
N GLN A 247 -1.67 -22.55 9.29
CA GLN A 247 -1.50 -22.03 7.94
C GLN A 247 -2.08 -20.62 7.87
N VAL A 248 -1.28 -19.69 7.38
CA VAL A 248 -1.66 -18.27 7.23
C VAL A 248 -1.37 -17.80 5.82
N THR A 249 -2.27 -17.00 5.30
CA THR A 249 -2.22 -16.39 3.98
C THR A 249 -2.10 -14.88 4.08
N PHE A 250 -1.36 -14.28 3.16
CA PHE A 250 -1.25 -12.83 3.06
C PHE A 250 -1.31 -12.36 1.61
N SER A 251 -1.79 -11.13 1.44
CA SER A 251 -1.80 -10.46 0.14
C SER A 251 -0.50 -9.68 -0.07
N PRO A 252 0.40 -10.15 -0.97
CA PRO A 252 1.66 -9.49 -1.24
C PRO A 252 1.47 -8.24 -2.10
N LEU A 253 1.99 -7.08 -1.69
CA LEU A 253 1.99 -5.85 -2.48
C LEU A 253 3.41 -5.30 -2.58
N ILE A 254 3.77 -4.81 -3.76
CA ILE A 254 5.10 -4.25 -4.00
C ILE A 254 4.96 -2.75 -4.24
N CYS A 255 5.61 -1.96 -3.39
CA CYS A 255 5.80 -0.53 -3.54
C CYS A 255 4.45 0.20 -3.74
N TYR A 256 4.35 0.96 -4.83
CA TYR A 256 3.20 1.74 -5.26
C TYR A 256 1.89 0.96 -5.41
N GLU A 257 1.90 -0.38 -5.48
CA GLU A 257 0.65 -1.16 -5.57
C GLU A 257 -0.32 -0.86 -4.41
N ILE A 258 0.21 -0.51 -3.23
CA ILE A 258 -0.60 -0.11 -2.05
C ILE A 258 -1.43 1.17 -2.29
N LEU A 259 -1.06 1.99 -3.27
CA LEU A 259 -1.76 3.23 -3.61
C LEU A 259 -2.98 2.99 -4.51
N TYR A 260 -3.20 1.77 -5.00
CA TYR A 260 -4.27 1.44 -5.94
C TYR A 260 -5.41 0.68 -5.24
N PRO A 261 -6.48 1.36 -4.79
CA PRO A 261 -7.62 0.75 -4.11
C PRO A 261 -8.20 -0.47 -4.77
N ASP A 262 -8.47 -0.34 -6.06
CA ASP A 262 -9.16 -1.38 -6.79
C ASP A 262 -8.27 -2.61 -7.01
N LEU A 263 -6.94 -2.42 -7.09
CA LEU A 263 -6.00 -3.55 -7.15
C LEU A 263 -6.07 -4.36 -5.85
N VAL A 264 -5.92 -3.68 -4.71
CA VAL A 264 -5.95 -4.33 -3.39
C VAL A 264 -7.30 -5.02 -3.17
N ARG A 265 -8.40 -4.36 -3.52
CA ARG A 265 -9.76 -4.94 -3.48
C ARG A 265 -9.83 -6.23 -4.31
N ARG A 266 -9.45 -6.19 -5.58
CA ARG A 266 -9.52 -7.34 -6.49
C ARG A 266 -8.64 -8.50 -6.04
N MET A 267 -7.50 -8.23 -5.43
CA MET A 267 -6.65 -9.28 -4.85
C MET A 267 -7.35 -9.98 -3.68
N ILE A 268 -7.94 -9.22 -2.76
CA ILE A 268 -8.67 -9.79 -1.61
C ILE A 268 -9.93 -10.53 -2.05
N GLU A 269 -10.64 -10.04 -3.06
CA GLU A 269 -11.79 -10.74 -3.64
C GLU A 269 -11.40 -12.05 -4.33
N HIS A 270 -10.29 -12.04 -5.06
CA HIS A 270 -9.81 -13.20 -5.80
C HIS A 270 -9.29 -14.31 -4.87
N SER A 271 -8.51 -13.92 -3.85
CA SER A 271 -7.88 -14.83 -2.91
C SER A 271 -7.87 -14.18 -1.51
N PRO A 272 -8.91 -14.42 -0.69
CA PRO A 272 -9.03 -13.80 0.61
C PRO A 272 -7.87 -14.16 1.54
N SER A 273 -7.29 -13.14 2.18
CA SER A 273 -6.12 -13.30 3.05
C SER A 273 -6.36 -12.81 4.47
N GLU A 274 -5.50 -13.19 5.42
CA GLU A 274 -5.55 -12.74 6.81
C GLU A 274 -4.95 -11.34 7.03
N PHE A 275 -3.99 -10.93 6.22
CA PHE A 275 -3.38 -9.61 6.27
C PHE A 275 -2.75 -9.22 4.92
N ILE A 276 -2.34 -7.96 4.81
CA ILE A 276 -1.66 -7.42 3.63
C ILE A 276 -0.21 -7.13 3.99
N LEU A 277 0.73 -7.56 3.14
CA LEU A 277 2.15 -7.27 3.30
C LEU A 277 2.63 -6.38 2.15
N ASN A 278 3.18 -5.23 2.46
CA ASN A 278 3.71 -4.29 1.48
C ASN A 278 5.23 -4.13 1.64
N LEU A 279 5.98 -4.61 0.64
CA LEU A 279 7.43 -4.37 0.55
C LEU A 279 7.68 -3.14 -0.30
N THR A 280 8.50 -2.22 0.16
CA THR A 280 8.73 -0.96 -0.56
C THR A 280 10.17 -0.50 -0.45
N ASN A 281 10.66 0.12 -1.50
CA ASN A 281 11.89 0.85 -1.49
C ASN A 281 11.52 2.33 -1.57
N ASP A 282 11.81 3.10 -0.53
CA ASP A 282 11.54 4.55 -0.52
C ASP A 282 12.86 5.34 -0.63
N SER A 283 13.98 4.67 -0.95
CA SER A 283 15.33 5.26 -0.98
C SER A 283 15.52 6.32 -2.07
N TRP A 284 14.60 6.41 -3.03
CA TRP A 284 14.59 7.48 -4.04
C TRP A 284 13.82 8.73 -3.59
N PHE A 285 13.11 8.70 -2.45
CA PHE A 285 12.53 9.91 -1.89
C PHE A 285 13.58 10.67 -1.09
N GLU A 286 13.74 11.95 -1.41
CA GLU A 286 14.62 12.86 -0.67
C GLU A 286 13.96 13.42 0.61
N SER A 287 12.64 13.19 0.80
CA SER A 287 11.89 13.75 1.92
C SER A 287 11.01 12.73 2.64
N GLN A 288 10.88 12.95 3.96
CA GLN A 288 10.00 12.17 4.85
C GLN A 288 8.52 12.35 4.50
N THR A 289 8.14 13.45 3.85
CA THR A 289 6.73 13.77 3.55
C THR A 289 6.13 12.76 2.57
N GLU A 290 6.83 12.46 1.48
CA GLU A 290 6.46 11.49 0.46
C GLU A 290 6.37 10.09 1.05
N THR A 291 7.35 9.74 1.89
CA THR A 291 7.37 8.48 2.64
C THR A 291 6.13 8.35 3.54
N LYS A 292 5.77 9.40 4.28
CA LYS A 292 4.57 9.44 5.14
C LYS A 292 3.26 9.46 4.34
N GLN A 293 3.26 10.03 3.14
CA GLN A 293 2.10 9.97 2.23
C GLN A 293 1.92 8.55 1.68
N HIS A 294 2.99 7.93 1.22
CA HIS A 294 2.99 6.56 0.69
C HIS A 294 2.55 5.55 1.77
N ALA A 295 3.14 5.59 2.97
CA ALA A 295 2.73 4.74 4.09
C ALA A 295 1.28 4.99 4.52
N GLY A 296 0.82 6.25 4.44
CA GLY A 296 -0.55 6.63 4.74
C GLY A 296 -1.63 5.96 3.87
N ALA A 297 -1.29 5.57 2.64
CA ALA A 297 -2.21 4.82 1.79
C ALA A 297 -2.46 3.41 2.35
N GLY A 298 -1.43 2.78 2.94
CA GLY A 298 -1.55 1.50 3.66
C GLY A 298 -2.55 1.57 4.81
N ARG A 299 -2.60 2.68 5.55
CA ARG A 299 -3.60 2.92 6.60
C ARG A 299 -5.03 2.91 6.05
N LEU A 300 -5.25 3.51 4.88
CA LEU A 300 -6.58 3.47 4.26
C LEU A 300 -6.88 2.09 3.68
N ARG A 301 -5.90 1.36 3.16
CA ARG A 301 -6.09 -0.02 2.69
C ARG A 301 -6.53 -0.94 3.83
N SER A 302 -5.98 -0.74 5.03
CA SER A 302 -6.34 -1.56 6.19
C SER A 302 -7.81 -1.38 6.57
N ILE A 303 -8.30 -0.14 6.52
CA ILE A 303 -9.71 0.21 6.77
C ILE A 303 -10.62 -0.30 5.65
N GLU A 304 -10.24 -0.07 4.39
CA GLU A 304 -11.00 -0.47 3.21
C GLU A 304 -11.20 -1.98 3.14
N THR A 305 -10.16 -2.75 3.43
CA THR A 305 -10.19 -4.21 3.34
C THR A 305 -10.57 -4.89 4.65
N GLY A 306 -10.58 -4.13 5.76
CA GLY A 306 -10.83 -4.65 7.10
C GLY A 306 -9.76 -5.62 7.58
N ARG A 307 -8.54 -5.49 7.06
CA ARG A 307 -7.38 -6.37 7.33
C ARG A 307 -6.20 -5.56 7.86
N PRO A 308 -5.36 -6.14 8.72
CA PRO A 308 -4.10 -5.53 9.07
C PRO A 308 -3.21 -5.34 7.83
N VAL A 309 -2.45 -4.26 7.79
CA VAL A 309 -1.45 -3.97 6.76
C VAL A 309 -0.10 -3.84 7.44
N VAL A 310 0.90 -4.61 7.00
CA VAL A 310 2.29 -4.49 7.40
C VAL A 310 3.08 -3.93 6.23
N ARG A 311 3.82 -2.84 6.46
CA ARG A 311 4.68 -2.20 5.47
C ARG A 311 6.13 -2.27 5.93
N VAL A 312 7.01 -2.77 5.08
CA VAL A 312 8.46 -2.86 5.35
C VAL A 312 9.22 -2.09 4.27
N ALA A 313 10.02 -1.12 4.71
CA ALA A 313 10.72 -0.18 3.85
C ALA A 313 12.24 -0.28 4.00
N VAL A 314 12.98 0.07 2.93
CA VAL A 314 14.45 0.12 2.96
C VAL A 314 14.96 1.27 3.83
N THR A 315 14.67 2.50 3.43
CA THR A 315 14.98 3.76 4.16
C THR A 315 13.70 4.47 4.63
N GLY A 316 12.53 4.04 4.14
CA GLY A 316 11.25 4.69 4.38
C GLY A 316 10.64 4.32 5.73
N LEU A 317 9.33 4.54 5.86
CA LEU A 317 8.59 4.25 7.08
C LEU A 317 8.12 2.80 7.06
N THR A 318 8.80 1.96 7.83
CA THR A 318 8.32 0.63 8.23
C THR A 318 7.28 0.80 9.34
N THR A 319 6.05 0.35 9.09
CA THR A 319 4.90 0.56 10.00
C THR A 319 3.85 -0.53 9.79
N ALA A 320 2.91 -0.64 10.72
CA ALA A 320 1.77 -1.54 10.59
C ALA A 320 0.49 -0.88 11.07
N PHE A 321 -0.61 -1.18 10.39
CA PHE A 321 -1.93 -0.66 10.70
C PHE A 321 -2.91 -1.79 10.92
N ASP A 322 -3.72 -1.67 11.96
CA ASP A 322 -4.81 -2.60 12.21
C ASP A 322 -6.00 -2.35 11.26
N PRO A 323 -7.05 -3.19 11.28
CA PRO A 323 -8.23 -3.01 10.43
C PRO A 323 -9.01 -1.69 10.61
N TRP A 324 -8.71 -0.90 11.65
CA TRP A 324 -9.30 0.44 11.88
C TRP A 324 -8.30 1.56 11.54
N GLY A 325 -7.15 1.22 10.97
CA GLY A 325 -6.08 2.15 10.60
C GLY A 325 -5.32 2.71 11.81
N ARG A 326 -5.38 2.06 12.98
CA ARG A 326 -4.56 2.40 14.15
C ARG A 326 -3.17 1.82 13.95
N GLU A 327 -2.17 2.60 14.28
CA GLU A 327 -0.77 2.16 14.18
C GLU A 327 -0.46 1.13 15.28
N MET A 328 0.25 0.08 14.90
CA MET A 328 0.45 -1.11 15.74
C MET A 328 1.88 -1.26 16.27
N MET A 329 2.81 -0.43 15.78
CA MET A 329 4.21 -0.47 16.16
C MET A 329 4.73 0.94 16.46
N GLY A 330 5.81 1.02 17.24
CA GLY A 330 6.53 2.28 17.41
C GLY A 330 7.17 2.76 16.11
N GLU A 331 7.42 4.06 16.00
CA GLU A 331 8.05 4.66 14.82
C GLU A 331 9.51 4.17 14.70
N LEU A 332 9.79 3.40 13.64
CA LEU A 332 11.17 3.18 13.21
C LEU A 332 11.63 4.42 12.43
N GLN A 333 12.75 5.01 12.86
CA GLN A 333 13.25 6.24 12.24
C GLN A 333 13.59 5.98 10.77
N THR A 334 13.04 6.81 9.88
CA THR A 334 13.40 6.81 8.45
C THR A 334 14.89 7.13 8.27
N PHE A 335 15.49 6.64 7.20
CA PHE A 335 16.90 6.84 6.85
C PHE A 335 17.89 6.28 7.89
N GLN A 336 17.45 5.31 8.69
CA GLN A 336 18.26 4.62 9.67
C GLN A 336 18.07 3.11 9.59
N LYS A 337 19.15 2.38 9.91
CA LYS A 337 19.09 0.93 10.05
C LYS A 337 18.28 0.58 11.30
N ALA A 338 17.27 -0.26 11.17
CA ALA A 338 16.41 -0.65 12.28
C ALA A 338 15.81 -2.05 12.11
N ILE A 339 15.38 -2.65 13.22
CA ILE A 339 14.66 -3.91 13.25
C ILE A 339 13.35 -3.67 13.99
N GLY A 340 12.23 -4.02 13.36
CA GLY A 340 10.91 -4.01 13.99
C GLY A 340 10.47 -5.41 14.38
N TYR A 341 10.00 -5.61 15.61
CA TYR A 341 9.26 -6.81 15.99
C TYR A 341 7.80 -6.45 16.18
N LEU A 342 6.90 -7.25 15.61
CA LEU A 342 5.47 -6.97 15.61
C LEU A 342 4.68 -8.23 15.93
N ASP A 343 3.87 -8.17 16.98
CA ASP A 343 2.80 -9.14 17.22
C ASP A 343 1.56 -8.71 16.43
N LEU A 344 1.30 -9.37 15.29
CA LEU A 344 0.22 -9.03 14.38
C LEU A 344 -1.02 -9.90 14.65
N PRO A 345 -2.07 -9.38 15.30
CA PRO A 345 -3.38 -10.04 15.32
C PRO A 345 -3.96 -10.06 13.91
N THR A 346 -4.07 -11.25 13.34
CA THR A 346 -4.69 -11.46 12.02
C THR A 346 -6.21 -11.40 12.09
N VAL A 347 -6.87 -11.34 10.92
CA VAL A 347 -8.33 -11.45 10.81
C VAL A 347 -8.72 -12.69 10.03
N LEU A 348 -9.95 -13.15 10.21
CA LEU A 348 -10.49 -14.27 9.42
C LEU A 348 -10.52 -13.92 7.92
N GLN A 349 -10.11 -14.87 7.08
CA GLN A 349 -10.14 -14.72 5.61
C GLN A 349 -11.54 -14.39 5.08
N ALA A 350 -12.59 -14.94 5.70
CA ALA A 350 -13.99 -14.67 5.34
C ALA A 350 -14.47 -13.24 5.66
N ARG A 351 -13.68 -12.44 6.40
CA ARG A 351 -14.04 -11.07 6.73
C ARG A 351 -14.11 -10.23 5.46
N THR A 352 -15.19 -9.48 5.35
CA THR A 352 -15.46 -8.59 4.23
C THR A 352 -15.90 -7.23 4.74
N THR A 353 -15.77 -6.21 3.89
CA THR A 353 -16.21 -4.84 4.13
C THR A 353 -17.14 -4.41 3.00
N PRO A 354 -17.91 -3.33 3.17
CA PRO A 354 -18.69 -2.77 2.06
C PRO A 354 -17.83 -2.42 0.84
N TYR A 355 -16.61 -1.92 1.05
CA TYR A 355 -15.70 -1.63 -0.06
C TYR A 355 -15.23 -2.88 -0.80
N ILE A 356 -14.96 -3.99 -0.09
CA ILE A 356 -14.72 -5.28 -0.76
C ILE A 356 -15.94 -5.67 -1.59
N GLN A 357 -17.14 -5.68 -1.02
CA GLN A 357 -18.35 -6.18 -1.69
C GLN A 357 -18.80 -5.35 -2.91
N PHE A 358 -18.74 -4.02 -2.80
CA PHE A 358 -19.35 -3.14 -3.79
C PHE A 358 -18.34 -2.33 -4.60
N GLY A 359 -17.09 -2.25 -4.13
CA GLY A 359 -16.07 -1.38 -4.70
C GLY A 359 -16.50 0.09 -4.76
N PRO A 360 -15.90 0.88 -5.67
CA PRO A 360 -16.25 2.29 -5.82
C PRO A 360 -17.53 2.54 -6.65
N SER A 361 -18.07 1.50 -7.31
CA SER A 361 -19.09 1.64 -8.36
C SER A 361 -20.38 2.34 -7.91
N PRO A 362 -21.03 1.99 -6.78
CA PRO A 362 -22.26 2.66 -6.35
C PRO A 362 -22.07 4.16 -6.16
N TRP A 363 -20.91 4.55 -5.63
CA TRP A 363 -20.58 5.94 -5.32
C TRP A 363 -20.26 6.74 -6.57
N ARG A 364 -19.60 6.13 -7.55
CA ARG A 364 -19.37 6.74 -8.87
C ARG A 364 -20.69 6.97 -9.60
N PHE A 365 -21.63 6.01 -9.56
CA PHE A 365 -22.97 6.21 -10.11
C PHE A 365 -23.72 7.34 -9.40
N MET A 366 -23.66 7.39 -8.06
CA MET A 366 -24.26 8.48 -7.29
C MET A 366 -23.64 9.84 -7.64
N ALA A 367 -22.31 9.92 -7.81
CA ALA A 367 -21.64 11.16 -8.21
C ALA A 367 -22.09 11.63 -9.61
N VAL A 368 -22.14 10.73 -10.59
CA VAL A 368 -22.66 11.04 -11.94
C VAL A 368 -24.12 11.48 -11.88
N PHE A 369 -24.95 10.80 -11.10
CA PHE A 369 -26.34 11.16 -10.89
C PHE A 369 -26.49 12.56 -10.28
N LEU A 370 -25.70 12.90 -9.26
CA LEU A 370 -25.72 14.23 -8.65
C LEU A 370 -25.26 15.31 -9.63
N ILE A 371 -24.22 15.04 -10.41
CA ILE A 371 -23.76 15.95 -11.48
C ILE A 371 -24.89 16.18 -12.49
N PHE A 372 -25.53 15.12 -12.96
CA PHE A 372 -26.71 15.20 -13.83
C PHE A 372 -27.79 16.10 -13.22
N PHE A 373 -28.16 15.88 -11.95
CA PHE A 373 -29.15 16.72 -11.29
C PHE A 373 -28.71 18.18 -11.16
N VAL A 374 -27.44 18.47 -10.89
CA VAL A 374 -26.94 19.86 -10.87
C VAL A 374 -27.08 20.51 -12.24
N PHE A 375 -26.66 19.84 -13.32
CA PHE A 375 -26.78 20.38 -14.68
C PHE A 375 -28.26 20.58 -15.10
N PHE A 376 -29.14 19.63 -14.79
CA PHE A 376 -30.54 19.65 -15.23
C PHE A 376 -31.50 20.39 -14.28
N ARG A 377 -31.15 20.63 -13.01
CA ARG A 377 -31.81 21.62 -12.12
C ARG A 377 -31.19 23.01 -12.15
N SER A 378 -30.04 23.17 -12.80
CA SER A 378 -29.48 24.47 -13.18
C SER A 378 -30.06 25.10 -14.49
N PRO A 379 -31.39 25.08 -14.77
CA PRO A 379 -31.96 26.04 -15.71
C PRO A 379 -32.69 27.18 -14.98
N ARG A 380 -32.37 28.41 -15.38
CA ARG A 380 -33.10 29.69 -15.22
C ARG A 380 -32.88 30.57 -13.99
N ARG A 381 -32.47 30.10 -12.82
CA ARG A 381 -32.38 30.99 -11.65
C ARG A 381 -31.22 32.01 -11.69
N ILE A 382 -30.11 31.67 -12.36
CA ILE A 382 -28.96 32.59 -12.54
C ILE A 382 -29.26 33.65 -13.62
N LEU A 383 -30.04 33.30 -14.66
CA LEU A 383 -30.45 34.23 -15.71
C LEU A 383 -31.60 35.17 -15.27
N LEU A 384 -32.52 34.69 -14.42
CA LEU A 384 -33.65 35.50 -13.93
C LEU A 384 -33.22 36.65 -12.99
N ASN A 385 -32.15 36.47 -12.22
CA ASN A 385 -31.60 37.58 -11.40
C ASN A 385 -30.85 38.62 -12.23
N LYS A 386 -30.35 38.27 -13.43
CA LYS A 386 -29.81 39.25 -14.38
C LYS A 386 -30.92 40.08 -15.03
N MET A 387 -32.03 39.45 -15.41
CA MET A 387 -33.16 40.15 -16.04
C MET A 387 -33.96 41.03 -15.07
N LYS A 388 -33.98 40.73 -13.77
CA LYS A 388 -34.67 41.58 -12.78
C LYS A 388 -33.95 42.89 -12.47
N ASN A 389 -32.63 42.95 -12.67
CA ASN A 389 -31.84 44.16 -12.43
C ASN A 389 -31.75 45.09 -13.66
N GLU A 390 -32.30 44.69 -14.81
CA GLU A 390 -32.29 45.48 -16.05
C GLU A 390 -33.66 46.09 -16.41
N ILE A 391 -34.71 45.85 -15.61
CA ILE A 391 -36.09 46.31 -15.89
C ILE A 391 -36.55 47.43 -14.93
N GLU A 392 -35.71 47.87 -13.99
CA GLU A 392 -35.92 49.12 -13.24
C GLU A 392 -35.07 50.25 -13.82
N ILE A 393 -35.52 50.83 -14.95
CA ILE A 393 -35.14 52.18 -15.42
C ILE A 393 -36.42 52.90 -15.85
#